data_AF-A0A522DUI8-F1
#
_entry.id   AF-A0A522DUI8-F1
#
_cell.length_a   1.000
_cell.length_b   1.000
_cell.length_c   1.000
_cell.angle_alpha   90.00
_cell.angle_beta   90.00
_cell.angle_gamma   90.00
#
_symmetry.space_group_name_H-M   'P 1'
#
loop_
_entity.id
_entity.type
_entity.pdbx_description
1 polymer ?
#
loop_
_entity_poly.entity_id
_entity_poly.type
_entity_poly.pdbx_seq_one_letter_code
_entity_poly.pdbx_strand_id
1 'polypeptide(L)'
;DKKVIAIGRPQADQFSGELPYVPDARTVVLYAPTWEGDREAAAYGSIASHGVELTKTLLASGTHRLIYRPHPRSGVLDPAYKKANESIIAAIAKANAADPSAQHIFDESPDLGWQLLTPDVAITDISAMIYDRLATGRPIIVTKPVSEEAEIDEGGFLGSCEWLFASRASDIVSLVEKVQFDSSAQKSLKFWAERHFGDTSPGVATTRFHAAIEQLMQTWNKHNTLHARDPREADSFGSDEDEDPNPE
;
A
#
# COMPACT_ATOMS: atom_id res chain seq x y z
N ASP A 1 8.04 -20.82 23.53
CA ASP A 1 7.11 -19.68 23.54
C ASP A 1 7.15 -18.90 22.25
N LYS A 2 6.00 -18.76 21.57
CA LYS A 2 5.87 -17.80 20.48
C LYS A 2 5.39 -16.48 21.07
N LYS A 3 6.26 -15.45 21.04
CA LYS A 3 5.95 -14.07 21.47
C LYS A 3 5.09 -13.29 20.45
N VAL A 4 4.52 -13.97 19.45
CA VAL A 4 3.85 -13.34 18.30
C VAL A 4 2.52 -14.05 18.03
N ILE A 5 1.47 -13.27 17.83
CA ILE A 5 0.14 -13.72 17.40
C ILE A 5 -0.09 -13.23 15.97
N ALA A 6 -0.35 -14.14 15.03
CA ALA A 6 -0.57 -13.78 13.63
C ALA A 6 -1.99 -13.26 13.41
N ILE A 7 -2.15 -11.93 13.35
CA ILE A 7 -3.44 -11.24 13.21
C ILE A 7 -3.73 -10.74 11.77
N GLY A 8 -2.77 -10.82 10.85
CA GLY A 8 -2.89 -10.21 9.52
C GLY A 8 -2.69 -8.69 9.56
N ARG A 9 -3.44 -7.93 8.74
CA ARG A 9 -3.44 -6.45 8.74
C ARG A 9 -4.87 -5.90 8.93
N PRO A 10 -5.35 -5.77 10.18
CA PRO A 10 -6.67 -5.20 10.47
C PRO A 10 -6.90 -3.81 9.86
N GLN A 11 -5.85 -3.00 9.75
CA GLN A 11 -5.91 -1.70 9.10
C GLN A 11 -6.27 -1.77 7.61
N ALA A 12 -6.05 -2.90 6.95
CA ALA A 12 -6.45 -3.11 5.56
C ALA A 12 -7.96 -3.41 5.40
N ASP A 13 -8.67 -3.75 6.49
CA ASP A 13 -10.13 -3.94 6.48
C ASP A 13 -10.88 -2.60 6.53
N GLN A 14 -10.19 -1.51 6.89
CA GLN A 14 -10.84 -0.23 7.18
C GLN A 14 -11.00 0.59 5.91
N PHE A 15 -12.23 0.65 5.41
CA PHE A 15 -12.66 1.67 4.46
C PHE A 15 -12.97 2.97 5.21
N SER A 16 -12.39 4.08 4.77
CA SER A 16 -12.73 5.41 5.27
C SER A 16 -12.78 6.45 4.15
N GLY A 17 -13.65 7.44 4.31
CA GLY A 17 -13.82 8.56 3.39
C GLY A 17 -14.90 8.34 2.31
N GLU A 18 -15.14 9.39 1.54
CA GLU A 18 -16.01 9.36 0.36
C GLU A 18 -15.16 9.18 -0.90
N LEU A 19 -15.71 8.48 -1.89
CA LEU A 19 -15.04 8.33 -3.19
C LEU A 19 -15.01 9.67 -3.93
N PRO A 20 -13.86 10.12 -4.46
CA PRO A 20 -13.77 11.36 -5.23
C PRO A 20 -14.30 11.23 -6.67
N TYR A 21 -15.06 10.18 -6.94
CA TYR A 21 -15.66 9.86 -8.23
C TYR A 21 -16.98 9.13 -8.01
N VAL A 22 -17.87 9.22 -8.99
CA VAL A 22 -19.11 8.46 -9.03
C VAL A 22 -18.78 7.07 -9.60
N PRO A 23 -19.03 5.97 -8.85
CA PRO A 23 -18.81 4.63 -9.37
C PRO A 23 -19.60 4.38 -10.66
N ASP A 24 -18.94 3.76 -11.64
CA ASP A 24 -19.49 3.40 -12.94
C ASP A 24 -18.86 2.09 -13.44
N ALA A 25 -19.01 1.78 -14.74
CA ALA A 25 -18.50 0.54 -15.31
C ALA A 25 -16.99 0.55 -15.62
N ARG A 26 -16.27 1.65 -15.31
CA ARG A 26 -14.83 1.74 -15.60
C ARG A 26 -14.03 0.95 -14.57
N THR A 27 -13.04 0.22 -15.04
CA THR A 27 -12.03 -0.41 -14.16
C THR A 27 -11.22 0.68 -13.47
N VAL A 28 -11.20 0.69 -12.14
CA VAL A 28 -10.45 1.68 -11.35
C VAL A 28 -9.02 1.18 -11.14
N VAL A 29 -8.04 1.93 -11.64
CA VAL A 29 -6.61 1.61 -11.55
C VAL A 29 -5.92 2.63 -10.66
N LEU A 30 -5.32 2.19 -9.57
CA LEU A 30 -4.39 2.99 -8.76
C LEU A 30 -2.99 2.86 -9.34
N TYR A 31 -2.33 3.97 -9.61
CA TYR A 31 -0.90 4.04 -9.85
C TYR A 31 -0.25 4.83 -8.71
N ALA A 32 0.47 4.13 -7.85
CA ALA A 32 1.11 4.67 -6.66
C ALA A 32 2.63 4.41 -6.69
N PRO A 33 3.38 5.19 -7.48
CA PRO A 33 4.82 5.04 -7.58
C PRO A 33 5.55 5.63 -6.38
N THR A 34 6.77 5.14 -6.14
CA THR A 34 7.73 5.77 -5.24
C THR A 34 8.32 7.02 -5.88
N TRP A 35 9.18 7.71 -5.15
CA TRP A 35 10.03 8.78 -5.67
C TRP A 35 11.31 8.19 -6.28
N GLU A 36 12.15 9.04 -6.86
CA GLU A 36 13.40 8.65 -7.53
C GLU A 36 14.43 7.90 -6.65
N GLY A 37 14.33 8.02 -5.32
CA GLY A 37 15.29 7.44 -4.37
C GLY A 37 16.51 8.34 -4.16
N ASP A 38 17.21 8.14 -3.03
CA ASP A 38 18.45 8.87 -2.70
C ASP A 38 19.73 8.15 -3.15
N ARG A 39 19.62 6.90 -3.57
CA ARG A 39 20.71 6.04 -4.03
C ARG A 39 20.22 5.07 -5.09
N GLU A 40 21.10 4.67 -6.00
CA GLU A 40 20.80 3.73 -7.09
C GLU A 40 20.20 2.41 -6.60
N ALA A 41 20.74 1.86 -5.49
CA ALA A 41 20.20 0.64 -4.86
C ALA A 41 18.75 0.76 -4.35
N ALA A 42 18.22 1.97 -4.23
CA ALA A 42 16.84 2.26 -3.85
C ALA A 42 16.06 3.03 -4.94
N ALA A 43 16.58 3.09 -6.17
CA ALA A 43 15.97 3.78 -7.30
C ALA A 43 14.85 2.96 -7.94
N TYR A 44 13.79 2.69 -7.16
CA TYR A 44 12.63 1.92 -7.60
C TYR A 44 11.60 2.75 -8.38
N GLY A 45 11.70 4.09 -8.32
CA GLY A 45 10.73 5.03 -8.87
C GLY A 45 10.45 4.83 -10.36
N SER A 46 9.17 4.66 -10.72
CA SER A 46 8.77 4.38 -12.09
C SER A 46 8.15 5.56 -12.87
N ILE A 47 7.99 6.74 -12.26
CA ILE A 47 7.30 7.88 -12.91
C ILE A 47 7.95 8.26 -14.24
N ALA A 48 9.28 8.44 -14.26
CA ALA A 48 10.01 8.83 -15.46
C ALA A 48 10.10 7.71 -16.50
N SER A 49 10.26 6.46 -16.05
CA SER A 49 10.57 5.31 -16.92
C SER A 49 9.33 4.61 -17.48
N HIS A 50 8.25 4.51 -16.69
CA HIS A 50 7.02 3.80 -17.04
C HIS A 50 5.80 4.74 -17.03
N GLY A 51 5.76 5.63 -16.04
CA GLY A 51 4.56 6.37 -15.63
C GLY A 51 3.90 7.17 -16.75
N VAL A 52 4.69 7.83 -17.58
CA VAL A 52 4.15 8.67 -18.66
C VAL A 52 3.40 7.83 -19.70
N GLU A 53 4.00 6.74 -20.18
CA GLU A 53 3.37 5.92 -21.23
C GLU A 53 2.21 5.07 -20.68
N LEU A 54 2.34 4.50 -19.48
CA LEU A 54 1.24 3.75 -18.87
C LEU A 54 0.04 4.65 -18.58
N THR A 55 0.28 5.89 -18.11
CA THR A 55 -0.79 6.87 -17.88
C THR A 55 -1.49 7.20 -19.18
N LYS A 56 -0.73 7.58 -20.21
CA LYS A 56 -1.27 7.90 -21.53
C LYS A 56 -2.12 6.77 -22.10
N THR A 57 -1.68 5.52 -21.93
CA THR A 57 -2.42 4.34 -22.38
C THR A 57 -3.73 4.15 -21.61
N LEU A 58 -3.70 4.25 -20.27
CA LEU A 58 -4.91 4.13 -19.43
C LEU A 58 -5.92 5.24 -19.73
N LEU A 59 -5.47 6.49 -19.86
CA LEU A 59 -6.34 7.63 -20.20
C LEU A 59 -6.97 7.48 -21.59
N ALA A 60 -6.26 6.91 -22.57
CA ALA A 60 -6.78 6.71 -23.92
C ALA A 60 -7.78 5.55 -24.05
N SER A 61 -7.88 4.68 -23.05
CA SER A 61 -8.70 3.45 -23.13
C SER A 61 -10.22 3.71 -23.12
N GLY A 62 -10.67 4.80 -22.50
CA GLY A 62 -12.09 5.09 -22.27
C GLY A 62 -12.80 4.18 -21.25
N THR A 63 -12.23 3.01 -20.94
CA THR A 63 -12.80 1.99 -20.04
C THR A 63 -12.14 1.95 -18.66
N HIS A 64 -11.13 2.77 -18.43
CA HIS A 64 -10.41 2.82 -17.15
C HIS A 64 -10.57 4.20 -16.48
N ARG A 65 -10.64 4.19 -15.16
CA ARG A 65 -10.45 5.38 -14.32
C ARG A 65 -9.07 5.27 -13.67
N LEU A 66 -8.25 6.30 -13.82
CA LEU A 66 -6.90 6.34 -13.26
C LEU A 66 -6.90 7.16 -11.99
N ILE A 67 -6.28 6.61 -10.95
CA ILE A 67 -5.98 7.29 -9.70
C ILE A 67 -4.46 7.32 -9.59
N TYR A 68 -3.86 8.49 -9.81
CA TYR A 68 -2.43 8.69 -9.72
C TYR A 68 -2.08 9.32 -8.37
N ARG A 69 -1.29 8.59 -7.56
CA ARG A 69 -0.88 9.01 -6.22
C ARG A 69 0.66 8.95 -6.11
N PRO A 70 1.39 9.96 -6.59
CA PRO A 70 2.84 9.98 -6.49
C PRO A 70 3.28 10.17 -5.03
N HIS A 71 4.46 9.65 -4.71
CA HIS A 71 5.10 9.97 -3.43
C HIS A 71 5.33 11.49 -3.29
N PRO A 72 5.14 12.12 -2.11
CA PRO A 72 5.30 13.57 -1.91
C PRO A 72 6.67 14.14 -2.26
N ARG A 73 7.70 13.27 -2.27
CA ARG A 73 9.08 13.62 -2.66
C ARG A 73 9.39 13.43 -4.15
N SER A 74 8.41 13.05 -4.97
CA SER A 74 8.62 12.78 -6.39
C SER A 74 9.12 14.04 -7.12
N GLY A 75 10.33 13.97 -7.69
CA GLY A 75 10.94 15.07 -8.42
C GLY A 75 11.64 16.11 -7.54
N VAL A 76 11.98 15.76 -6.29
CA VAL A 76 12.75 16.64 -5.39
C VAL A 76 14.23 16.65 -5.78
N LEU A 77 14.79 15.51 -6.18
CA LEU A 77 16.19 15.34 -6.53
C LEU A 77 16.42 15.29 -8.04
N ASP A 78 15.50 14.69 -8.80
CA ASP A 78 15.65 14.49 -10.24
C ASP A 78 14.69 15.41 -11.05
N PRO A 79 15.22 16.41 -11.79
CA PRO A 79 14.42 17.26 -12.67
C PRO A 79 13.66 16.52 -13.77
N ALA A 80 14.19 15.41 -14.29
CA ALA A 80 13.52 14.60 -15.31
C ALA A 80 12.32 13.86 -14.69
N TYR A 81 12.48 13.33 -13.49
CA TYR A 81 11.40 12.72 -12.70
C TYR A 81 10.31 13.73 -12.36
N LYS A 82 10.70 14.95 -11.97
CA LYS A 82 9.77 16.07 -11.76
C LYS A 82 8.96 16.39 -13.02
N LYS A 83 9.63 16.53 -14.16
CA LYS A 83 8.97 16.81 -15.45
C LYS A 83 7.99 15.71 -15.84
N ALA A 84 8.34 14.45 -15.60
CA ALA A 84 7.46 13.32 -15.86
C ALA A 84 6.22 13.33 -14.95
N ASN A 85 6.40 13.61 -13.65
CA ASN A 85 5.31 13.77 -12.69
C ASN A 85 4.33 14.87 -13.14
N GLU A 86 4.85 16.07 -13.45
CA GLU A 86 4.06 17.20 -13.95
C GLU A 86 3.33 16.87 -15.25
N SER A 87 3.96 16.10 -16.15
CA SER A 87 3.33 15.65 -17.40
C SER A 87 2.15 14.71 -17.17
N ILE A 88 2.23 13.81 -16.19
CA ILE A 88 1.12 12.91 -15.83
C ILE A 88 -0.05 13.71 -15.26
N ILE A 89 0.22 14.63 -14.34
CA ILE A 89 -0.80 15.50 -13.74
C ILE A 89 -1.51 16.32 -14.81
N ALA A 90 -0.75 16.93 -15.73
CA ALA A 90 -1.31 17.68 -16.86
C ALA A 90 -2.14 16.80 -17.81
N ALA A 91 -1.71 15.55 -18.05
CA ALA A 91 -2.45 14.61 -18.89
C ALA A 91 -3.79 14.21 -18.27
N ILE A 92 -3.83 13.97 -16.95
CA ILE A 92 -5.06 13.70 -16.19
C ILE A 92 -6.03 14.87 -16.29
N ALA A 93 -5.56 16.09 -16.05
CA ALA A 93 -6.39 17.30 -16.16
C ALA A 93 -6.96 17.47 -17.57
N LYS A 94 -6.13 17.25 -18.61
CA LYS A 94 -6.55 17.31 -20.01
C LYS A 94 -7.58 16.25 -20.35
N ALA A 95 -7.41 15.02 -19.87
CA ALA A 95 -8.37 13.93 -20.09
C ALA A 95 -9.72 14.24 -19.46
N ASN A 96 -9.75 14.75 -18.22
CA ASN A 96 -10.98 15.16 -17.56
C ASN A 96 -11.64 16.38 -18.21
N ALA A 97 -10.88 17.30 -18.81
CA ALA A 97 -11.45 18.39 -19.58
C ALA A 97 -12.14 17.91 -20.88
N ALA A 98 -11.62 16.83 -21.48
CA ALA A 98 -12.20 16.22 -22.67
C ALA A 98 -13.40 15.30 -22.36
N ASP A 99 -13.33 14.56 -21.25
CA ASP A 99 -14.42 13.72 -20.73
C ASP A 99 -14.57 13.93 -19.22
N PRO A 100 -15.43 14.88 -18.78
CA PRO A 100 -15.68 15.12 -17.37
C PRO A 100 -16.28 13.93 -16.62
N SER A 101 -16.88 12.95 -17.33
CA SER A 101 -17.43 11.74 -16.71
C SER A 101 -16.35 10.74 -16.29
N ALA A 102 -15.15 10.83 -16.87
CA ALA A 102 -14.07 9.90 -16.58
C ALA A 102 -13.59 10.04 -15.13
N GLN A 103 -13.54 11.27 -14.61
CA GLN A 103 -13.16 11.57 -13.22
C GLN A 103 -11.84 10.86 -12.83
N HIS A 104 -10.81 10.97 -13.68
CA HIS A 104 -9.46 10.58 -13.33
C HIS A 104 -8.96 11.44 -12.16
N ILE A 105 -8.14 10.89 -11.28
CA ILE A 105 -7.74 11.54 -10.04
C ILE A 105 -6.23 11.66 -9.99
N PHE A 106 -5.78 12.87 -9.68
CA PHE A 106 -4.47 13.10 -9.08
C PHE A 106 -4.70 13.23 -7.57
N ASP A 107 -4.21 12.26 -6.81
CA ASP A 107 -4.44 12.15 -5.37
C ASP A 107 -3.19 12.62 -4.60
N GLU A 108 -3.32 13.76 -3.92
CA GLU A 108 -2.31 14.33 -3.03
C GLU A 108 -2.73 14.24 -1.55
N SER A 109 -3.76 13.46 -1.22
CA SER A 109 -4.25 13.39 0.16
C SER A 109 -3.18 12.80 1.09
N PRO A 110 -3.00 13.32 2.31
CA PRO A 110 -2.05 12.75 3.26
C PRO A 110 -2.50 11.36 3.75
N ASP A 111 -3.81 11.13 3.79
CA ASP A 111 -4.41 9.94 4.38
C ASP A 111 -4.67 8.83 3.35
N LEU A 112 -4.49 7.59 3.80
CA LEU A 112 -4.95 6.38 3.12
C LEU A 112 -6.27 5.92 3.76
N GLY A 113 -7.35 5.95 2.98
CA GLY A 113 -8.68 5.46 3.39
C GLY A 113 -9.25 4.50 2.35
N TRP A 114 -9.76 5.05 1.26
CA TRP A 114 -10.36 4.25 0.18
C TRP A 114 -9.32 3.70 -0.81
N GLN A 115 -8.12 4.28 -0.88
CA GLN A 115 -7.15 4.07 -1.96
C GLN A 115 -6.67 2.63 -2.10
N LEU A 116 -6.48 1.89 -1.01
CA LEU A 116 -6.01 0.51 -1.09
C LEU A 116 -7.13 -0.48 -1.37
N LEU A 117 -8.37 -0.12 -1.00
CA LEU A 117 -9.52 -1.02 -1.02
C LEU A 117 -10.39 -0.86 -2.24
N THR A 118 -10.56 0.33 -2.82
CA THR A 118 -11.53 0.56 -3.89
C THR A 118 -11.02 0.33 -5.30
N PRO A 119 -9.74 0.59 -5.64
CA PRO A 119 -9.22 0.30 -6.97
C PRO A 119 -9.24 -1.20 -7.27
N ASP A 120 -9.64 -1.57 -8.48
CA ASP A 120 -9.66 -2.94 -8.96
C ASP A 120 -8.26 -3.50 -9.16
N VAL A 121 -7.34 -2.65 -9.62
CA VAL A 121 -5.92 -2.96 -9.77
C VAL A 121 -5.07 -1.86 -9.17
N ALA A 122 -3.99 -2.23 -8.49
CA ALA A 122 -2.93 -1.30 -8.12
C ALA A 122 -1.66 -1.57 -8.93
N ILE A 123 -1.01 -0.50 -9.38
CA ILE A 123 0.31 -0.50 -9.99
C ILE A 123 1.22 0.23 -9.01
N THR A 124 2.24 -0.47 -8.50
CA THR A 124 3.16 0.09 -7.52
C THR A 124 4.60 -0.18 -7.91
N ASP A 125 5.50 0.60 -7.35
CA ASP A 125 6.93 0.27 -7.35
C ASP A 125 7.23 -0.68 -6.18
N ILE A 126 8.49 -1.10 -6.05
CA ILE A 126 8.95 -1.90 -4.90
C ILE A 126 8.89 -1.04 -3.63
N SER A 127 7.86 -1.27 -2.82
CA SER A 127 7.59 -0.50 -1.61
C SER A 127 6.72 -1.27 -0.62
N ALA A 128 6.53 -0.71 0.59
CA ALA A 128 5.61 -1.25 1.59
C ALA A 128 4.16 -1.38 1.07
N MET A 129 3.76 -0.55 0.09
CA MET A 129 2.41 -0.59 -0.49
C MET A 129 2.08 -1.93 -1.15
N ILE A 130 3.09 -2.68 -1.60
CA ILE A 130 2.88 -4.04 -2.14
C ILE A 130 2.22 -4.93 -1.07
N TYR A 131 2.75 -4.89 0.14
CA TYR A 131 2.27 -5.70 1.25
C TYR A 131 0.91 -5.24 1.77
N ASP A 132 0.68 -3.92 1.79
CA ASP A 132 -0.63 -3.37 2.16
C ASP A 132 -1.70 -3.74 1.14
N ARG A 133 -1.38 -3.69 -0.17
CA ARG A 133 -2.30 -4.14 -1.22
C ARG A 133 -2.52 -5.65 -1.18
N LEU A 134 -1.47 -6.46 -1.00
CA LEU A 134 -1.61 -7.91 -0.85
C LEU A 134 -2.52 -8.29 0.32
N ALA A 135 -2.50 -7.53 1.42
CA ALA A 135 -3.36 -7.76 2.55
C ALA A 135 -4.86 -7.55 2.25
N THR A 136 -5.20 -6.84 1.17
CA THR A 136 -6.58 -6.72 0.67
C THR A 136 -7.00 -7.88 -0.25
N GLY A 137 -6.06 -8.74 -0.64
CA GLY A 137 -6.28 -9.83 -1.61
C GLY A 137 -6.65 -9.35 -3.02
N ARG A 138 -6.51 -8.05 -3.32
CA ARG A 138 -6.88 -7.46 -4.61
C ARG A 138 -5.71 -7.43 -5.59
N PRO A 139 -5.97 -7.45 -6.91
CA PRO A 139 -4.94 -7.44 -7.95
C PRO A 139 -3.90 -6.33 -7.81
N ILE A 140 -2.64 -6.69 -8.09
CA ILE A 140 -1.48 -5.80 -8.07
C ILE A 140 -0.53 -6.13 -9.23
N ILE A 141 0.04 -5.07 -9.81
CA ILE A 141 1.12 -5.07 -10.79
C ILE A 141 2.30 -4.34 -10.15
N VAL A 142 3.51 -4.87 -10.30
CA VAL A 142 4.73 -4.23 -9.79
C VAL A 142 5.58 -3.75 -10.95
N THR A 143 6.04 -2.51 -10.93
CA THR A 143 6.97 -2.00 -11.94
C THR A 143 8.36 -2.58 -11.67
N LYS A 144 9.03 -3.07 -12.72
CA LYS A 144 10.42 -3.54 -12.61
C LYS A 144 11.33 -2.31 -12.66
N PRO A 145 12.14 -2.04 -11.62
CA PRO A 145 13.09 -0.92 -11.62
C PRO A 145 14.02 -0.97 -12.83
N VAL A 146 14.37 0.19 -13.36
CA VAL A 146 15.31 0.31 -14.50
C VAL A 146 16.77 0.32 -14.08
N SER A 147 17.07 0.70 -12.83
CA SER A 147 18.43 0.69 -12.31
C SER A 147 18.87 -0.77 -12.09
N GLU A 148 20.01 -1.14 -12.68
CA GLU A 148 20.60 -2.47 -12.52
C GLU A 148 21.13 -2.71 -11.09
N GLU A 149 21.39 -1.62 -10.35
CA GLU A 149 21.86 -1.67 -8.96
C GLU A 149 20.72 -1.81 -7.95
N ALA A 150 19.46 -1.72 -8.39
CA ALA A 150 18.30 -1.87 -7.52
C ALA A 150 18.27 -3.26 -6.88
N GLU A 151 18.22 -3.31 -5.54
CA GLU A 151 18.20 -4.57 -4.81
C GLU A 151 16.79 -5.20 -4.82
N ILE A 152 16.65 -6.39 -5.39
CA ILE A 152 15.34 -7.05 -5.51
C ILE A 152 15.42 -8.44 -4.90
N ASP A 153 14.70 -8.65 -3.80
CA ASP A 153 14.52 -9.97 -3.22
C ASP A 153 13.34 -10.69 -3.89
N GLU A 154 13.67 -11.57 -4.83
CA GLU A 154 12.70 -12.41 -5.55
C GLU A 154 12.38 -13.72 -4.80
N GLY A 155 12.87 -13.92 -3.56
CA GLY A 155 12.57 -15.09 -2.73
C GLY A 155 11.13 -15.12 -2.17
N GLY A 156 10.41 -14.00 -2.28
CA GLY A 156 9.03 -13.83 -1.81
C GLY A 156 8.04 -13.56 -2.95
N PHE A 157 6.99 -12.78 -2.65
CA PHE A 157 5.96 -12.40 -3.62
C PHE A 157 6.54 -11.78 -4.90
N LEU A 158 7.62 -10.99 -4.79
CA LEU A 158 8.25 -10.34 -5.94
C LEU A 158 8.77 -11.32 -7.00
N GLY A 159 9.14 -12.55 -6.62
CA GLY A 159 9.52 -13.59 -7.59
C GLY A 159 8.34 -14.20 -8.34
N SER A 160 7.09 -13.85 -7.97
CA SER A 160 5.85 -14.37 -8.56
C SER A 160 4.86 -13.29 -8.95
N CYS A 161 5.22 -12.02 -8.79
CA CYS A 161 4.35 -10.90 -9.12
C CYS A 161 4.31 -10.67 -10.64
N GLU A 162 3.30 -9.94 -11.09
CA GLU A 162 3.21 -9.52 -12.49
C GLU A 162 4.05 -8.25 -12.66
N TRP A 163 5.22 -8.42 -13.28
CA TRP A 163 6.15 -7.33 -13.56
C TRP A 163 5.71 -6.51 -14.78
N LEU A 164 5.66 -5.19 -14.62
CA LEU A 164 5.60 -4.23 -15.72
C LEU A 164 7.02 -3.71 -16.01
N PHE A 165 7.54 -4.00 -17.19
CA PHE A 165 8.83 -3.47 -17.66
C PHE A 165 8.64 -2.14 -18.38
N ALA A 166 9.63 -1.24 -18.32
CA ALA A 166 9.56 0.10 -18.93
C ALA A 166 9.31 0.02 -20.44
N SER A 167 9.98 -0.91 -21.12
CA SER A 167 9.80 -1.18 -22.56
C SER A 167 8.41 -1.71 -22.94
N ARG A 168 7.60 -2.11 -21.95
CA ARG A 168 6.25 -2.67 -22.10
C ARG A 168 5.19 -1.81 -21.40
N ALA A 169 5.51 -0.57 -21.02
CA ALA A 169 4.58 0.31 -20.31
C ALA A 169 3.27 0.57 -21.09
N SER A 170 3.30 0.52 -22.43
CA SER A 170 2.11 0.61 -23.30
C SER A 170 1.18 -0.59 -23.22
N ASP A 171 1.63 -1.73 -22.68
CA ASP A 171 0.83 -2.96 -22.60
C ASP A 171 0.02 -3.02 -21.32
N ILE A 172 -0.02 -1.93 -20.55
CA ILE A 172 -0.62 -1.89 -19.22
C ILE A 172 -2.09 -2.30 -19.21
N VAL A 173 -2.86 -1.99 -20.25
CA VAL A 173 -4.27 -2.38 -20.35
C VAL A 173 -4.41 -3.91 -20.37
N SER A 174 -3.60 -4.59 -21.19
CA SER A 174 -3.58 -6.06 -21.26
C SER A 174 -3.13 -6.68 -19.93
N LEU A 175 -2.20 -6.04 -19.23
CA LEU A 175 -1.72 -6.52 -17.93
C LEU A 175 -2.78 -6.33 -16.83
N VAL A 176 -3.50 -5.20 -16.84
CA VAL A 176 -4.65 -4.92 -15.98
C VAL A 176 -5.77 -5.94 -16.19
N GLU A 177 -6.03 -6.33 -17.43
CA GLU A 177 -6.99 -7.40 -17.75
C GLU A 177 -6.50 -8.75 -17.21
N LYS A 178 -5.23 -9.09 -17.46
CA LYS A 178 -4.62 -10.35 -17.02
C LYS A 178 -4.72 -10.52 -15.49
N VAL A 179 -4.28 -9.54 -14.70
CA VAL A 179 -4.29 -9.68 -13.23
C VAL A 179 -5.69 -9.78 -12.65
N GLN A 180 -6.70 -9.27 -13.36
CA GLN A 180 -8.09 -9.34 -12.92
C GLN A 180 -8.77 -10.65 -13.28
N PHE A 181 -8.47 -11.23 -14.44
CA PHE A 181 -9.31 -12.30 -15.00
C PHE A 181 -8.55 -13.60 -15.30
N ASP A 182 -7.22 -13.58 -15.39
CA ASP A 182 -6.45 -14.79 -15.57
C ASP A 182 -6.41 -15.65 -14.29
N SER A 183 -6.85 -16.91 -14.42
CA SER A 183 -6.97 -17.82 -13.28
C SER A 183 -5.63 -18.16 -12.63
N SER A 184 -4.52 -18.13 -13.38
CA SER A 184 -3.19 -18.39 -12.83
C SER A 184 -2.70 -17.18 -12.03
N ALA A 185 -2.87 -15.96 -12.56
CA ALA A 185 -2.55 -14.72 -11.86
C ALA A 185 -3.33 -14.60 -10.55
N GLN A 186 -4.65 -14.85 -10.58
CA GLN A 186 -5.49 -14.83 -9.38
C GLN A 186 -5.09 -15.88 -8.34
N LYS A 187 -4.73 -17.11 -8.77
CA LYS A 187 -4.25 -18.16 -7.86
C LYS A 187 -2.91 -17.79 -7.22
N SER A 188 -1.99 -17.22 -7.99
CA SER A 188 -0.70 -16.74 -7.47
C SER A 188 -0.90 -15.64 -6.43
N LEU A 189 -1.73 -14.63 -6.76
CA LEU A 189 -2.10 -13.55 -5.83
C LEU A 189 -2.70 -14.11 -4.53
N LYS A 190 -3.68 -15.00 -4.65
CA LYS A 190 -4.35 -15.61 -3.48
C LYS A 190 -3.35 -16.37 -2.62
N PHE A 191 -2.49 -17.19 -3.21
CA PHE A 191 -1.47 -17.94 -2.48
C PHE A 191 -0.56 -17.00 -1.68
N TRP A 192 -0.07 -15.94 -2.29
CA TRP A 192 0.85 -15.01 -1.63
C TRP A 192 0.17 -14.12 -0.60
N ALA A 193 -1.07 -13.69 -0.83
CA ALA A 193 -1.88 -12.98 0.15
C ALA A 193 -2.12 -13.85 1.40
N GLU A 194 -2.59 -15.09 1.21
CA GLU A 194 -2.85 -16.03 2.31
C GLU A 194 -1.58 -16.43 3.05
N ARG A 195 -0.46 -16.62 2.33
CA ARG A 195 0.82 -16.97 2.93
C ARG A 195 1.35 -15.89 3.88
N HIS A 196 1.15 -14.61 3.55
CA HIS A 196 1.65 -13.50 4.36
C HIS A 196 0.64 -13.05 5.44
N PHE A 197 -0.66 -13.07 5.13
CA PHE A 197 -1.68 -12.41 5.95
C PHE A 197 -2.79 -13.35 6.46
N GLY A 198 -2.79 -14.62 6.06
CA GLY A 198 -3.92 -15.53 6.29
C GLY A 198 -5.12 -15.14 5.45
N ASP A 199 -6.33 -15.48 5.89
CA ASP A 199 -7.56 -15.12 5.18
C ASP A 199 -7.75 -13.59 5.11
N THR A 200 -7.63 -13.04 3.90
CA THR A 200 -7.76 -11.61 3.60
C THR A 200 -9.20 -11.20 3.24
N SER A 201 -10.19 -12.06 3.51
CA SER A 201 -11.59 -11.68 3.34
C SER A 201 -11.93 -10.50 4.26
N PRO A 202 -12.76 -9.53 3.79
CA PRO A 202 -13.05 -8.33 4.56
C PRO A 202 -13.50 -8.61 6.00
N GLY A 203 -12.82 -8.02 6.97
CA GLY A 203 -13.12 -8.09 8.40
C GLY A 203 -12.53 -9.29 9.14
N VAL A 204 -11.91 -10.25 8.43
CA VAL A 204 -11.33 -11.45 9.07
C VAL A 204 -10.05 -11.10 9.84
N ALA A 205 -9.21 -10.19 9.34
CA ALA A 205 -8.04 -9.73 10.08
C ALA A 205 -8.45 -8.96 11.35
N THR A 206 -9.46 -8.09 11.24
CA THR A 206 -10.05 -7.37 12.39
C THR A 206 -10.61 -8.32 13.44
N THR A 207 -11.33 -9.36 13.01
CA THR A 207 -11.85 -10.38 13.94
C THR A 207 -10.72 -11.12 14.66
N ARG A 208 -9.65 -11.50 13.93
CA ARG A 208 -8.46 -12.12 14.52
C ARG A 208 -7.76 -11.20 15.51
N PHE A 209 -7.72 -9.91 15.23
CA PHE A 209 -7.14 -8.91 16.13
C PHE A 209 -7.94 -8.76 17.43
N HIS A 210 -9.27 -8.66 17.36
CA HIS A 210 -10.11 -8.63 18.55
C HIS A 210 -9.96 -9.91 19.39
N ALA A 211 -9.96 -11.07 18.76
CA ALA A 211 -9.74 -12.35 19.44
C ALA A 211 -8.35 -12.40 20.13
N ALA A 212 -7.31 -11.84 19.50
CA ALA A 212 -5.99 -11.74 20.11
C ALA A 212 -5.99 -10.84 21.35
N ILE A 213 -6.68 -9.69 21.32
CA ILE A 213 -6.85 -8.80 22.48
C ILE A 213 -7.57 -9.54 23.61
N GLU A 214 -8.68 -10.21 23.31
CA GLU A 214 -9.43 -10.99 24.29
C GLU A 214 -8.56 -12.07 24.95
N GLN A 215 -7.76 -12.80 24.16
CA GLN A 215 -6.83 -13.80 24.67
C GLN A 215 -5.78 -13.17 25.61
N LEU A 216 -5.23 -12.01 25.26
CA LEU A 216 -4.26 -11.30 26.09
C LEU A 216 -4.91 -10.83 27.41
N MET A 217 -6.13 -10.30 27.36
CA MET A 217 -6.87 -9.90 28.56
C MET A 217 -7.20 -11.08 29.47
N GLN A 218 -7.60 -12.23 28.91
CA GLN A 218 -7.82 -13.46 29.68
C GLN A 218 -6.54 -13.96 30.33
N THR A 219 -5.42 -13.92 29.61
CA THR A 219 -4.10 -14.31 30.12
C THR A 219 -3.69 -13.39 31.26
N TRP A 220 -3.86 -12.08 31.09
CA TRP A 220 -3.60 -11.10 32.13
C TRP A 220 -4.46 -11.35 33.38
N ASN A 221 -5.78 -11.55 33.22
CA ASN A 221 -6.69 -11.84 34.34
C ASN A 221 -6.28 -13.10 35.12
N LYS A 222 -5.87 -14.15 34.41
CA LYS A 222 -5.36 -15.39 35.01
C LYS A 222 -4.12 -15.12 35.86
N HIS A 223 -3.13 -14.40 35.30
CA HIS A 223 -1.90 -14.08 36.03
C HIS A 223 -2.14 -13.12 37.19
N ASN A 224 -2.98 -12.09 37.02
CA ASN A 224 -3.38 -11.19 38.08
C ASN A 224 -4.03 -11.95 39.26
N THR A 225 -4.83 -12.98 38.98
CA THR A 225 -5.42 -13.84 40.01
C THR A 225 -4.38 -14.71 40.70
N LEU A 226 -3.46 -15.32 39.94
CA LEU A 226 -2.40 -16.19 40.48
C LEU A 226 -1.43 -15.42 41.38
N HIS A 227 -1.08 -14.19 41.00
CA HIS A 227 -0.11 -13.34 41.69
C HIS A 227 -0.77 -12.35 42.66
N ALA A 228 -2.07 -12.48 42.93
CA ALA A 228 -2.82 -11.54 43.77
C ALA A 228 -2.28 -11.41 45.21
N ARG A 229 -1.52 -12.42 45.68
CA ARG A 229 -0.93 -12.49 47.03
C ARG A 229 0.59 -12.32 47.02
N ASP A 230 1.19 -12.14 45.85
CA ASP A 230 2.62 -11.93 45.76
C ASP A 230 2.95 -10.57 46.38
N PRO A 231 4.05 -10.46 47.14
CA PRO A 231 4.52 -9.17 47.61
C PRO A 231 4.70 -8.26 46.40
N ARG A 232 4.00 -7.12 46.37
CA ARG A 232 4.29 -6.10 45.37
C ARG A 232 5.69 -5.60 45.67
N GLU A 233 6.65 -5.89 44.80
CA GLU A 233 7.92 -5.15 44.83
C GLU A 233 7.56 -3.66 44.72
N ALA A 234 8.03 -2.85 45.68
CA ALA A 234 7.86 -1.41 45.59
C ALA A 234 8.42 -0.95 44.26
N ASP A 235 7.66 -0.14 43.52
CA ASP A 235 8.08 0.41 42.23
C ASP A 235 9.51 0.95 42.38
N SER A 236 10.47 0.37 41.64
CA SER A 236 11.84 0.89 41.58
C SER A 236 11.95 2.23 40.84
N PHE A 237 10.81 2.78 40.41
CA PHE A 237 10.66 4.17 40.03
C PHE A 237 10.08 4.91 41.24
N GLY A 238 10.95 5.19 42.21
CA GLY A 238 10.61 6.04 43.35
C GLY A 238 10.05 7.37 42.85
N SER A 239 9.06 7.87 43.57
CA SER A 239 8.52 9.21 43.43
C SER A 239 9.63 10.24 43.28
N ASP A 240 9.64 10.99 42.18
CA ASP A 240 10.32 12.29 42.08
C ASP A 240 9.55 13.34 42.93
N GLU A 241 9.31 13.02 44.20
CA GLU A 241 8.85 13.96 45.21
C GLU A 241 9.94 13.98 46.29
N ASP A 242 10.47 15.18 46.53
CA ASP A 242 11.38 15.60 47.60
C ASP A 242 12.88 15.77 47.25
N GLU A 243 13.22 16.84 46.52
CA GLU A 243 14.35 17.69 46.92
C GLU A 243 13.83 19.09 47.33
N ASP A 244 14.18 19.44 48.57
CA ASP A 244 13.64 20.47 49.48
C ASP A 244 13.53 21.92 48.95
N PRO A 245 12.72 22.77 49.63
CA PRO A 245 12.64 24.20 49.41
C PRO A 245 13.86 24.89 50.01
N ASN A 246 14.54 25.72 49.21
CA ASN A 246 15.64 26.56 49.67
C ASN A 246 15.18 27.52 50.78
N PRO A 247 15.75 27.49 52.01
CA PRO A 247 15.58 28.57 52.97
C PRO A 247 16.70 29.60 52.81
N GLU A 248 16.27 30.86 52.65
CA GLU A 248 17.01 32.13 52.70
C GLU A 248 17.93 32.52 51.53
#